data_AF-A0A8C9DMK8-F1
#
_entry.id   AF-A0A8C9DMK8-F1
#
_cell.length_a   1.000
_cell.length_b   1.000
_cell.length_c   1.000
_cell.angle_alpha   90.00
_cell.angle_beta   90.00
_cell.angle_gamma   90.00
#
_symmetry.space_group_name_H-M   'P 1'
#
loop_
_entity.id
_entity.type
_entity.pdbx_description
1 polymer ?
#
loop_
_entity_poly.entity_id
_entity_poly.type
_entity_poly.pdbx_seq_one_letter_code
_entity_poly.pdbx_strand_id
1 'polypeptide(L)'
;MVVALVVALVVALVVASVVAWVVALAVVTGSWWAMRRSPCRTSTTANADLEVKIRDWYQRQRPTEMKDYSPYFKTIEDLRNKILTATVDNANVVLQIDNARLAADDFRTKYETELNLRMSVEADINGLRRVLDELTLSRADLEMQIESLKEELAYLRKNHEEEMNSLRGQVGGDVNVEMDAAPGVDLSRILNEMRDQYEKMAEKNRKDAEDWFFTKTEELNREVATNSELVQSGKSEISELRRTVQNLEIELQSQLSMKASLENSLEETKGRYCMQLAQIQELISNVEEQLAQLRCEMEQQNQEYKILLDVKTRLEQEIATYRRLLEGEDAHRQIRTKVMDVHDGKVVSTHEQVLRTKN
;
A
#
# COMPACT_ATOMS: atom_id res chain seq x y z
N MET A 1 108.46 -92.16 -16.96
CA MET A 1 107.19 -92.37 -17.67
C MET A 1 105.96 -92.46 -16.76
N VAL A 2 106.01 -93.15 -15.61
CA VAL A 2 104.82 -93.38 -14.77
C VAL A 2 104.23 -92.11 -14.12
N VAL A 3 105.07 -91.18 -13.64
CA VAL A 3 104.59 -89.95 -12.94
C VAL A 3 103.81 -89.01 -13.87
N ALA A 4 104.20 -88.88 -15.14
CA ALA A 4 103.50 -88.03 -16.11
C ALA A 4 102.09 -88.55 -16.43
N LEU A 5 101.90 -89.87 -16.42
CA LEU A 5 100.62 -90.50 -16.73
C LEU A 5 99.62 -90.34 -15.58
N VAL A 6 100.10 -90.38 -14.33
CA VAL A 6 99.28 -90.15 -13.13
C VAL A 6 98.84 -88.68 -13.04
N VAL A 7 99.74 -87.73 -13.30
CA VAL A 7 99.40 -86.30 -13.32
C VAL A 7 98.39 -85.98 -14.43
N ALA A 8 98.57 -86.54 -15.62
CA ALA A 8 97.60 -86.36 -16.72
C ALA A 8 96.22 -86.94 -16.39
N LEU A 9 96.15 -88.10 -15.72
CA LEU A 9 94.89 -88.71 -15.31
C LEU A 9 94.16 -87.88 -14.22
N VAL A 10 94.90 -87.35 -13.24
CA VAL A 10 94.33 -86.49 -12.19
C VAL A 10 93.85 -85.16 -12.78
N VAL A 11 94.63 -84.55 -13.67
CA VAL A 11 94.21 -83.32 -14.37
C VAL A 11 92.98 -83.60 -15.25
N ALA A 12 92.93 -84.72 -15.97
CA ALA A 12 91.76 -85.09 -16.77
C ALA A 12 90.51 -85.35 -15.91
N LEU A 13 90.66 -86.00 -14.75
CA LEU A 13 89.54 -86.22 -13.81
C LEU A 13 89.05 -84.92 -13.17
N VAL A 14 89.96 -84.01 -12.80
CA VAL A 14 89.59 -82.70 -12.25
C VAL A 14 88.92 -81.84 -13.34
N VAL A 15 89.47 -81.81 -14.55
CA VAL A 15 88.86 -81.08 -15.68
C VAL A 15 87.50 -81.69 -16.04
N ALA A 16 87.36 -83.01 -16.09
CA ALA A 16 86.09 -83.67 -16.36
C ALA A 16 85.04 -83.37 -15.26
N SER A 17 85.46 -83.34 -13.99
CA SER A 17 84.58 -83.00 -12.87
C SER A 17 84.14 -81.53 -12.90
N VAL A 18 85.06 -80.60 -13.21
CA VAL A 18 84.74 -79.18 -13.36
C VAL A 18 83.83 -78.95 -14.58
N VAL A 19 84.09 -79.59 -15.71
CA VAL A 19 83.23 -79.50 -16.90
C VAL A 19 81.85 -80.09 -16.61
N ALA A 20 81.77 -81.24 -15.92
CA ALA A 20 80.49 -81.81 -15.51
C ALA A 20 79.72 -80.89 -14.55
N TRP A 21 80.40 -80.23 -13.60
CA TRP A 21 79.80 -79.24 -12.71
C TRP A 21 79.33 -77.99 -13.45
N VAL A 22 80.11 -77.48 -14.42
CA VAL A 22 79.72 -76.33 -15.23
C VAL A 22 78.52 -76.65 -16.12
N VAL A 23 78.48 -77.84 -16.74
CA VAL A 23 77.34 -78.29 -17.55
C VAL A 23 76.11 -78.50 -16.67
N ALA A 24 76.24 -79.12 -15.50
CA ALA A 24 75.14 -79.29 -14.56
C ALA A 24 74.61 -77.94 -14.05
N LEU A 25 75.49 -76.99 -13.71
CA LEU A 25 75.10 -75.65 -13.29
C LEU A 25 74.42 -74.88 -14.45
N ALA A 26 74.89 -75.02 -15.68
CA ALA A 26 74.27 -74.41 -16.86
C ALA A 26 72.87 -74.99 -17.16
N VAL A 27 72.69 -76.31 -16.99
CA VAL A 27 71.38 -76.97 -17.19
C VAL A 27 70.41 -76.60 -16.08
N VAL A 28 70.86 -76.55 -14.83
CA VAL A 28 70.04 -76.15 -13.67
C VAL A 28 69.67 -74.68 -13.77
N THR A 29 70.61 -73.78 -14.07
CA THR A 29 70.32 -72.35 -14.24
C THR A 29 69.45 -72.10 -15.47
N GLY A 30 69.67 -72.79 -16.59
CA GLY A 30 68.83 -72.72 -17.78
C GLY A 30 67.40 -73.20 -17.53
N SER A 31 67.23 -74.32 -16.84
CA SER A 31 65.90 -74.82 -16.43
C SER A 31 65.23 -73.90 -15.42
N TRP A 32 65.98 -73.31 -14.50
CA TRP A 32 65.45 -72.38 -13.51
C TRP A 32 65.00 -71.06 -14.14
N TRP A 33 65.77 -70.52 -15.09
CA TRP A 33 65.36 -69.36 -15.88
C TRP A 33 64.18 -69.67 -16.79
N ALA A 34 64.09 -70.84 -17.42
CA ALA A 34 62.94 -71.25 -18.22
C ALA A 34 61.67 -71.45 -17.36
N MET A 35 61.80 -72.08 -16.19
CA MET A 35 60.69 -72.31 -15.25
C MET A 35 60.16 -71.00 -14.68
N ARG A 36 61.01 -70.00 -14.43
CA ARG A 36 60.60 -68.70 -13.88
C ARG A 36 60.10 -67.72 -14.94
N ARG A 37 60.52 -67.85 -16.20
CA ARG A 37 60.13 -66.96 -17.31
C ARG A 37 58.75 -67.30 -17.89
N SER A 38 58.32 -68.56 -17.83
CA SER A 38 56.99 -68.98 -18.32
C SER A 38 55.83 -68.36 -17.51
N PRO A 39 55.83 -68.38 -16.15
CA PRO A 39 54.82 -67.71 -15.33
C PRO A 39 54.82 -66.19 -15.47
N CYS A 40 55.99 -65.57 -15.64
CA CYS A 40 56.07 -64.13 -15.89
C CYS A 40 55.46 -63.76 -17.24
N ARG A 41 55.70 -64.54 -18.31
CA ARG A 41 55.05 -64.29 -19.61
C ARG A 41 53.54 -64.43 -19.54
N THR A 42 53.02 -65.48 -18.89
CA THR A 42 51.56 -65.67 -18.74
C THR A 42 50.94 -64.58 -17.88
N SER A 43 51.62 -64.11 -16.83
CA SER A 43 51.16 -62.98 -16.01
C SER A 43 51.21 -61.66 -16.79
N THR A 44 52.22 -61.41 -17.62
CA THR A 44 52.27 -60.19 -18.43
C THR A 44 51.20 -60.17 -19.52
N THR A 45 50.89 -61.31 -20.14
CA THR A 45 49.79 -61.40 -21.11
C THR A 45 48.44 -61.27 -20.44
N ALA A 46 48.25 -61.86 -19.26
CA ALA A 46 47.02 -61.70 -18.49
C ALA A 46 46.82 -60.25 -18.01
N ASN A 47 47.90 -59.57 -17.61
CA ASN A 47 47.84 -58.15 -17.23
C ASN A 47 47.53 -57.25 -18.43
N ALA A 48 48.12 -57.51 -19.60
CA ALA A 48 47.80 -56.77 -20.82
C ALA A 48 46.32 -56.97 -21.24
N ASP A 49 45.80 -58.19 -21.12
CA ASP A 49 44.38 -58.48 -21.36
C ASP A 49 43.46 -57.77 -20.36
N LEU A 50 43.86 -57.70 -19.09
CA LEU A 50 43.12 -56.95 -18.06
C LEU A 50 43.15 -55.45 -18.34
N GLU A 51 44.28 -54.88 -18.77
CA GLU A 51 44.36 -53.47 -19.16
C GLU A 51 43.47 -53.14 -20.35
N VAL A 52 43.42 -54.03 -21.35
CA VAL A 52 42.51 -53.88 -22.51
C VAL A 52 41.06 -53.99 -22.05
N LYS A 53 40.72 -54.95 -21.19
CA LYS A 53 39.36 -55.10 -20.63
C LYS A 53 38.95 -53.92 -19.78
N ILE A 54 39.85 -53.36 -18.97
CA ILE A 54 39.62 -52.15 -18.17
C ILE A 54 39.38 -50.96 -19.10
N ARG A 55 40.19 -50.80 -20.15
CA ARG A 55 40.04 -49.70 -21.12
C ARG A 55 38.73 -49.81 -21.91
N ASP A 56 38.38 -51.00 -22.37
CA ASP A 56 37.12 -51.27 -23.07
C ASP A 56 35.92 -51.09 -22.13
N TRP A 57 36.05 -51.48 -20.86
CA TRP A 57 35.03 -51.22 -19.83
C TRP A 57 34.82 -49.71 -19.62
N TYR A 58 35.89 -48.92 -19.49
CA TYR A 58 35.77 -47.46 -19.36
C TYR A 58 35.23 -46.78 -20.62
N GLN A 59 35.55 -47.29 -21.82
CA GLN A 59 34.97 -46.78 -23.06
C GLN A 59 33.49 -47.12 -23.20
N ARG A 60 33.05 -48.32 -22.78
CA ARG A 60 31.65 -48.74 -22.75
C ARG A 60 30.83 -48.06 -21.64
N GLN A 61 31.48 -47.72 -20.52
CA GLN A 61 30.87 -47.02 -19.38
C GLN A 61 30.91 -45.50 -19.52
N ARG A 62 31.61 -44.96 -20.52
CA ARG A 62 31.54 -43.53 -20.82
C ARG A 62 30.09 -43.23 -21.24
N PRO A 63 29.34 -42.41 -20.49
CA PRO A 63 27.97 -42.09 -20.87
C PRO A 63 28.00 -41.47 -22.27
N THR A 64 27.45 -42.18 -23.26
CA THR A 64 27.53 -41.79 -24.69
C THR A 64 26.79 -40.49 -24.98
N GLU A 65 25.94 -40.04 -24.07
CA GLU A 65 25.18 -38.80 -24.21
C GLU A 65 25.19 -38.05 -22.88
N MET A 66 25.92 -36.93 -22.80
CA MET A 66 25.48 -35.87 -21.90
C MET A 66 24.12 -35.44 -22.43
N LYS A 67 23.04 -35.83 -21.74
CA LYS A 67 21.68 -35.38 -22.09
C LYS A 67 21.72 -33.86 -22.13
N ASP A 68 21.49 -33.29 -23.31
CA ASP A 68 21.50 -31.86 -23.48
C ASP A 68 20.25 -31.27 -22.82
N TYR A 69 20.42 -30.69 -21.64
CA TYR A 69 19.33 -30.06 -20.88
C TYR A 69 19.05 -28.62 -21.33
N SER A 70 19.81 -28.09 -22.30
CA SER A 70 19.65 -26.74 -22.86
C SER A 70 18.20 -26.41 -23.29
N PRO A 71 17.44 -27.32 -23.92
CA PRO A 71 16.04 -27.06 -24.29
C PRO A 71 15.13 -26.84 -23.07
N TYR A 72 15.37 -27.56 -21.95
CA TYR A 72 14.58 -27.42 -20.73
C TYR A 72 14.81 -26.05 -20.08
N PHE A 73 16.03 -25.52 -20.11
CA PHE A 73 16.30 -24.17 -19.60
C PHE A 73 15.50 -23.11 -20.36
N LYS A 74 15.43 -23.21 -21.69
CA LYS A 74 14.59 -22.31 -22.50
C LYS A 74 13.12 -22.40 -22.12
N THR A 75 12.58 -23.61 -21.94
CA THR A 75 11.17 -23.78 -21.51
C THR A 75 10.93 -23.24 -20.09
N ILE A 76 11.90 -23.37 -19.17
CA ILE A 76 11.81 -22.83 -17.81
C ILE A 76 11.83 -21.30 -17.85
N GLU A 77 12.69 -20.70 -18.68
CA GLU A 77 12.76 -19.26 -18.90
C GLU A 77 11.42 -18.73 -19.45
N ASP A 78 10.87 -19.39 -20.48
CA ASP A 78 9.58 -19.02 -21.07
C ASP A 78 8.43 -19.13 -20.06
N LEU A 79 8.44 -20.16 -19.21
CA LEU A 79 7.44 -20.32 -18.14
C LEU A 79 7.60 -19.25 -17.05
N ARG A 80 8.83 -18.92 -16.65
CA ARG A 80 9.10 -17.83 -15.71
C ARG A 80 8.62 -16.49 -16.24
N ASN A 81 8.89 -16.20 -17.52
CA ASN A 81 8.41 -14.99 -18.17
C ASN A 81 6.88 -14.94 -18.20
N LYS A 82 6.20 -16.05 -18.52
CA LYS A 82 4.73 -16.12 -18.47
C LYS A 82 4.16 -15.90 -17.07
N ILE A 83 4.82 -16.43 -16.04
CA ILE A 83 4.42 -16.21 -14.65
C ILE A 83 4.59 -14.74 -14.27
N LEU A 84 5.72 -14.12 -14.66
CA LEU A 84 5.97 -12.71 -14.39
C LEU A 84 4.95 -11.81 -15.11
N THR A 85 4.68 -12.04 -16.39
CA THR A 85 3.66 -11.28 -17.12
C THR A 85 2.29 -11.46 -16.49
N ALA A 86 1.89 -12.69 -16.16
CA ALA A 86 0.62 -12.95 -15.49
C ALA A 86 0.52 -12.29 -14.10
N THR A 87 1.64 -12.21 -13.37
CA THR A 87 1.69 -11.53 -12.06
C THR A 87 1.51 -10.03 -12.21
N VAL A 88 2.18 -9.41 -13.19
CA VAL A 88 2.03 -7.98 -13.50
C VAL A 88 0.62 -7.68 -14.00
N ASP A 89 0.07 -8.51 -14.89
CA ASP A 89 -1.28 -8.35 -15.40
C ASP A 89 -2.32 -8.48 -14.28
N ASN A 90 -2.14 -9.42 -13.36
CA ASN A 90 -3.00 -9.56 -12.19
C ASN A 90 -2.92 -8.32 -11.28
N ALA A 91 -1.72 -7.80 -11.01
CA ALA A 91 -1.56 -6.55 -10.26
C ALA A 91 -2.26 -5.37 -10.96
N ASN A 92 -2.14 -5.25 -12.28
CA ASN A 92 -2.84 -4.23 -13.06
C ASN A 92 -4.37 -4.36 -12.97
N VAL A 93 -4.90 -5.58 -13.04
CA VAL A 93 -6.35 -5.82 -12.88
C VAL A 93 -6.82 -5.44 -11.48
N VAL A 94 -6.07 -5.80 -10.43
CA VAL A 94 -6.39 -5.40 -9.05
C VAL A 94 -6.43 -3.87 -8.92
N LEU A 95 -5.44 -3.15 -9.48
CA LEU A 95 -5.45 -1.69 -9.48
C LEU A 95 -6.63 -1.10 -10.23
N GLN A 96 -7.05 -1.69 -11.36
CA GLN A 96 -8.24 -1.26 -12.09
C GLN A 96 -9.53 -1.49 -11.28
N ILE A 97 -9.62 -2.60 -10.56
CA ILE A 97 -10.75 -2.90 -9.65
C ILE A 97 -10.80 -1.86 -8.54
N ASP A 98 -9.67 -1.58 -7.88
CA ASP A 98 -9.61 -0.59 -6.81
C ASP A 98 -9.95 0.81 -7.32
N ASN A 99 -9.45 1.19 -8.50
CA ASN A 99 -9.80 2.47 -9.13
C ASN A 99 -11.30 2.56 -9.45
N ALA A 100 -11.89 1.52 -10.06
CA ALA A 100 -13.32 1.47 -10.36
C ALA A 100 -14.17 1.54 -9.09
N ARG A 101 -13.73 0.89 -8.00
CA ARG A 101 -14.40 0.92 -6.70
C ARG A 101 -14.34 2.32 -6.08
N LEU A 102 -13.17 2.96 -6.08
CA LEU A 102 -13.01 4.34 -5.59
C LEU A 102 -13.85 5.33 -6.40
N ALA A 103 -13.89 5.18 -7.73
CA ALA A 103 -14.75 6.00 -8.59
C ALA A 103 -16.24 5.79 -8.29
N ALA A 104 -16.67 4.54 -8.07
CA ALA A 104 -18.04 4.23 -7.69
C ALA A 104 -18.42 4.84 -6.33
N ASP A 105 -17.53 4.79 -5.34
CA ASP A 105 -17.75 5.41 -4.02
C ASP A 105 -17.78 6.95 -4.09
N ASP A 106 -16.95 7.57 -4.94
CA ASP A 106 -16.99 9.01 -5.20
C ASP A 106 -18.31 9.42 -5.86
N PHE A 107 -18.79 8.68 -6.87
CA PHE A 107 -20.10 8.93 -7.47
C PHE A 107 -21.26 8.70 -6.51
N ARG A 108 -21.19 7.67 -5.65
CA ARG A 108 -22.18 7.42 -4.61
C ARG A 108 -22.26 8.58 -3.64
N THR A 109 -21.12 9.06 -3.15
CA THR A 109 -21.06 10.21 -2.23
C THR A 109 -21.62 11.47 -2.89
N LYS A 110 -21.24 11.75 -4.14
CA LYS A 110 -21.77 12.88 -4.92
C LYS A 110 -23.29 12.78 -5.10
N TYR A 111 -23.80 11.59 -5.43
CA TYR A 111 -25.23 11.35 -5.55
C TYR A 111 -25.97 11.60 -4.23
N GLU A 112 -25.46 11.08 -3.12
CA GLU A 112 -26.04 11.30 -1.79
C GLU A 112 -26.07 12.81 -1.42
N THR A 113 -25.00 13.55 -1.72
CA THR A 113 -24.97 15.00 -1.49
C THR A 113 -25.97 15.78 -2.36
N GLU A 114 -26.05 15.46 -3.66
CA GLU A 114 -27.00 16.09 -4.58
C GLU A 114 -28.45 15.75 -4.23
N LEU A 115 -28.71 14.50 -3.81
CA LEU A 115 -30.03 14.10 -3.35
C LEU A 115 -30.48 14.91 -2.12
N ASN A 116 -29.59 15.08 -1.15
CA ASN A 116 -29.86 15.89 0.04
C ASN A 116 -30.12 17.36 -0.31
N LEU A 117 -29.32 17.96 -1.21
CA LEU A 117 -29.54 19.32 -1.71
C LEU A 117 -30.89 19.44 -2.43
N ARG A 118 -31.22 18.47 -3.29
CA ARG A 118 -32.52 18.42 -3.99
C ARG A 118 -33.69 18.37 -3.01
N MET A 119 -33.59 17.53 -1.97
CA MET A 119 -34.62 17.43 -0.94
C MET A 119 -34.78 18.73 -0.15
N SER A 120 -33.68 19.42 0.18
CA SER A 120 -33.72 20.73 0.84
C SER A 120 -34.44 21.77 -0.03
N VAL A 121 -34.05 21.87 -1.31
CA VAL A 121 -34.68 22.81 -2.25
C VAL A 121 -36.15 22.48 -2.47
N GLU A 122 -36.52 21.20 -2.52
CA GLU A 122 -37.92 20.79 -2.63
C GLU A 122 -38.74 21.15 -1.39
N ALA A 123 -38.14 21.05 -0.19
CA ALA A 123 -38.76 21.53 1.05
C ALA A 123 -38.96 23.05 1.02
N ASP A 124 -37.97 23.81 0.57
CA ASP A 124 -38.05 25.27 0.43
C ASP A 124 -39.14 25.68 -0.57
N ILE A 125 -39.22 25.01 -1.74
CA ILE A 125 -40.27 25.25 -2.75
C ILE A 125 -41.66 24.99 -2.15
N ASN A 126 -41.82 23.90 -1.38
CA ASN A 126 -43.09 23.60 -0.73
C ASN A 126 -43.43 24.65 0.35
N GLY A 127 -42.43 25.15 1.09
CA GLY A 127 -42.60 26.28 2.01
C GLY A 127 -43.06 27.55 1.31
N LEU A 128 -42.39 27.92 0.21
CA LEU A 128 -42.74 29.10 -0.59
C LEU A 128 -44.15 29.00 -1.20
N ARG A 129 -44.59 27.81 -1.62
CA ARG A 129 -45.97 27.59 -2.07
C ARG A 129 -46.98 27.87 -0.97
N ARG A 130 -46.73 27.42 0.27
CA ARG A 130 -47.61 27.72 1.40
C ARG A 130 -47.69 29.22 1.70
N VAL A 131 -46.56 29.92 1.66
CA VAL A 131 -46.52 31.38 1.82
C VAL A 131 -47.30 32.08 0.71
N LEU A 132 -47.19 31.62 -0.53
CA LEU A 132 -47.97 32.14 -1.64
C LEU A 132 -49.48 31.93 -1.44
N ASP A 133 -49.90 30.75 -0.97
CA ASP A 133 -51.30 30.47 -0.68
C ASP A 133 -51.83 31.37 0.44
N GLU A 134 -51.06 31.57 1.50
CA GLU A 134 -51.40 32.48 2.61
C GLU A 134 -51.53 33.94 2.15
N LEU A 135 -50.58 34.43 1.35
CA LEU A 135 -50.63 35.77 0.77
C LEU A 135 -51.82 35.93 -0.19
N THR A 136 -52.20 34.87 -0.90
CA THR A 136 -53.36 34.88 -1.79
C THR A 136 -54.66 35.00 -0.99
N LEU A 137 -54.77 34.27 0.12
CA LEU A 137 -55.89 34.38 1.05
C LEU A 137 -55.96 35.77 1.69
N SER A 138 -54.84 36.32 2.18
CA SER A 138 -54.81 37.66 2.76
C SER A 138 -55.18 38.73 1.74
N ARG A 139 -54.76 38.57 0.48
CA ARG A 139 -55.15 39.48 -0.61
C ARG A 139 -56.66 39.45 -0.84
N ALA A 140 -57.26 38.25 -0.88
CA ALA A 140 -58.70 38.09 -1.08
C ALA A 140 -59.51 38.69 0.08
N ASP A 141 -59.06 38.52 1.32
CA ASP A 141 -59.68 39.14 2.50
C ASP A 141 -59.64 40.67 2.44
N LEU A 142 -58.48 41.25 2.11
CA LEU A 142 -58.34 42.69 1.91
C LEU A 142 -59.20 43.21 0.75
N GLU A 143 -59.30 42.46 -0.35
CA GLU A 143 -60.20 42.79 -1.47
C GLU A 143 -61.67 42.81 -1.03
N MET A 144 -62.11 41.84 -0.22
CA MET A 144 -63.45 41.83 0.37
C MET A 144 -63.69 43.02 1.30
N GLN A 145 -62.74 43.34 2.18
CA GLN A 145 -62.83 44.50 3.06
C GLN A 145 -62.95 45.81 2.26
N ILE A 146 -62.13 45.97 1.21
CA ILE A 146 -62.20 47.14 0.31
C ILE A 146 -63.58 47.25 -0.33
N GLU A 147 -64.15 46.15 -0.82
CA GLU A 147 -65.45 46.19 -1.48
C GLU A 147 -66.57 46.51 -0.48
N SER A 148 -66.55 45.91 0.72
CA SER A 148 -67.51 46.24 1.78
C SER A 148 -67.48 47.72 2.17
N LEU A 149 -66.28 48.32 2.30
CA LEU A 149 -66.13 49.74 2.61
C LEU A 149 -66.61 50.65 1.48
N LYS A 150 -66.45 50.23 0.22
CA LYS A 150 -67.02 50.97 -0.92
C LYS A 150 -68.55 50.92 -0.92
N GLU A 151 -69.14 49.78 -0.62
CA GLU A 151 -70.59 49.62 -0.48
C GLU A 151 -71.13 50.50 0.65
N GLU A 152 -70.49 50.50 1.81
CA GLU A 152 -70.83 51.39 2.93
C GLU A 152 -70.74 52.88 2.54
N LEU A 153 -69.67 53.27 1.84
CA LEU A 153 -69.49 54.65 1.37
C LEU A 153 -70.59 55.04 0.36
N ALA A 154 -70.93 54.15 -0.57
CA ALA A 154 -72.01 54.37 -1.53
C ALA A 154 -73.38 54.49 -0.82
N TYR A 155 -73.63 53.64 0.18
CA TYR A 155 -74.84 53.68 1.00
C TYR A 155 -74.95 55.01 1.77
N LEU A 156 -73.87 55.44 2.44
CA LEU A 156 -73.82 56.72 3.17
C LEU A 156 -74.03 57.92 2.24
N ARG A 157 -73.43 57.92 1.04
CA ARG A 157 -73.64 58.99 0.05
C ARG A 157 -75.11 59.05 -0.40
N LYS A 158 -75.72 57.90 -0.67
CA LYS A 158 -77.13 57.84 -1.07
C LYS A 158 -78.05 58.32 0.04
N ASN A 159 -77.84 57.88 1.28
CA ASN A 159 -78.60 58.39 2.44
C ASN A 159 -78.45 59.91 2.58
N HIS A 160 -77.22 60.43 2.48
CA HIS A 160 -77.00 61.87 2.56
C HIS A 160 -77.71 62.63 1.43
N GLU A 161 -77.72 62.11 0.21
CA GLU A 161 -78.44 62.70 -0.91
C GLU A 161 -79.97 62.67 -0.70
N GLU A 162 -80.52 61.58 -0.18
CA GLU A 162 -81.94 61.45 0.19
C GLU A 162 -82.34 62.40 1.33
N GLU A 163 -81.51 62.53 2.36
CA GLU A 163 -81.70 63.48 3.47
C GLU A 163 -81.63 64.92 2.97
N MET A 164 -80.62 65.25 2.16
CA MET A 164 -80.50 66.57 1.55
C MET A 164 -81.68 66.88 0.65
N ASN A 165 -82.16 65.94 -0.16
CA ASN A 165 -83.35 66.12 -0.99
C ASN A 165 -84.62 66.31 -0.15
N SER A 166 -84.77 65.55 0.94
CA SER A 166 -85.87 65.71 1.89
C SER A 166 -85.84 67.09 2.54
N LEU A 167 -84.67 67.53 3.03
CA LEU A 167 -84.47 68.87 3.58
C LEU A 167 -84.68 69.97 2.54
N ARG A 168 -84.27 69.75 1.28
CA ARG A 168 -84.51 70.70 0.18
C ARG A 168 -85.99 70.83 -0.17
N GLY A 169 -86.76 69.74 -0.01
CA GLY A 169 -88.23 69.77 -0.06
C GLY A 169 -88.87 70.47 1.14
N GLN A 170 -88.20 70.46 2.30
CA GLN A 170 -88.64 71.09 3.53
C GLN A 170 -88.32 72.60 3.59
N VAL A 171 -87.31 73.06 2.84
CA VAL A 171 -86.91 74.48 2.76
C VAL A 171 -87.82 75.32 1.84
N GLY A 172 -88.83 74.71 1.21
CA GLY A 172 -89.83 75.38 0.38
C GLY A 172 -91.14 75.77 1.09
N GLY A 173 -91.17 75.80 2.42
CA GLY A 173 -92.35 76.19 3.20
C GLY A 173 -92.13 77.48 3.98
N ASP A 174 -92.69 78.59 3.50
CA ASP A 174 -92.91 79.79 4.31
C ASP A 174 -93.93 79.46 5.40
N VAL A 175 -93.48 79.38 6.65
CA VAL A 175 -94.32 79.09 7.82
C VAL A 175 -94.78 80.42 8.41
N ASN A 176 -95.92 80.92 7.92
CA ASN A 176 -96.68 81.98 8.58
C ASN A 176 -97.31 81.41 9.86
N VAL A 177 -96.86 81.92 11.02
CA VAL A 177 -97.41 81.57 12.34
C VAL A 177 -98.51 82.57 12.68
N GLU A 178 -99.76 82.20 12.38
CA GLU A 178 -100.94 82.89 12.92
C GLU A 178 -101.41 82.19 14.21
N MET A 179 -101.43 83.01 15.26
CA MET A 179 -101.86 82.71 16.61
C MET A 179 -103.39 82.70 16.63
N ASP A 180 -104.02 81.53 16.76
CA ASP A 180 -105.44 81.43 17.11
C ASP A 180 -105.60 80.61 18.40
N ALA A 181 -106.23 81.23 19.38
CA ALA A 181 -106.36 80.76 20.74
C ALA A 181 -107.78 80.20 20.95
N ALA A 182 -107.91 78.88 20.93
CA ALA A 182 -109.09 78.16 21.43
C ALA A 182 -108.75 76.67 21.66
N PRO A 183 -109.55 75.91 22.43
CA PRO A 183 -109.86 76.04 23.85
C PRO A 183 -109.26 74.86 24.65
N GLY A 184 -108.75 75.13 25.86
CA GLY A 184 -108.46 74.18 26.94
C GLY A 184 -108.14 72.73 26.57
N VAL A 185 -107.04 72.48 25.86
CA VAL A 185 -106.45 71.14 25.82
C VAL A 185 -105.79 70.90 27.17
N ASP A 186 -106.07 69.74 27.77
CA ASP A 186 -105.53 69.30 29.05
C ASP A 186 -103.99 69.27 29.03
N LEU A 187 -103.39 70.41 29.37
CA LEU A 187 -101.95 70.67 29.37
C LEU A 187 -101.21 69.65 30.25
N SER A 188 -101.90 69.15 31.28
CA SER A 188 -101.37 68.15 32.19
C SER A 188 -101.16 66.80 31.51
N ARG A 189 -102.01 66.43 30.54
CA ARG A 189 -101.86 65.20 29.75
C ARG A 189 -100.68 65.27 28.79
N ILE A 190 -100.49 66.41 28.11
CA ILE A 190 -99.38 66.60 27.16
C ILE A 190 -98.03 66.70 27.89
N LEU A 191 -97.97 67.40 29.03
CA LEU A 191 -96.76 67.43 29.86
C LEU A 191 -96.40 66.04 30.39
N ASN A 192 -97.38 65.23 30.80
CA ASN A 192 -97.13 63.86 31.23
C ASN A 192 -96.68 62.95 30.07
N GLU A 193 -97.28 63.07 28.89
CA GLU A 193 -96.84 62.32 27.70
C GLU A 193 -95.40 62.70 27.29
N MET A 194 -95.09 64.00 27.25
CA MET A 194 -93.73 64.48 27.00
C MET A 194 -92.73 63.94 28.03
N ARG A 195 -93.12 63.94 29.30
CA ARG A 195 -92.29 63.39 30.38
C ARG A 195 -92.07 61.88 30.21
N ASP A 196 -93.11 61.12 29.88
CA ASP A 196 -93.02 59.69 29.60
C ASP A 196 -92.13 59.38 28.37
N GLN A 197 -92.19 60.20 27.32
CA GLN A 197 -91.28 60.06 26.17
C GLN A 197 -89.82 60.37 26.53
N TYR A 198 -89.57 61.41 27.32
CA TYR A 198 -88.23 61.71 27.82
C TYR A 198 -87.70 60.62 28.75
N GLU A 199 -88.54 60.09 29.64
CA GLU A 199 -88.19 58.99 30.54
C GLU A 199 -87.83 57.74 29.72
N LYS A 200 -88.63 57.37 28.72
CA LYS A 200 -88.35 56.26 27.80
C LYS A 200 -87.08 56.49 26.98
N MET A 201 -86.82 57.71 26.51
CA MET A 201 -85.63 58.04 25.74
C MET A 201 -84.37 58.00 26.62
N ALA A 202 -84.45 58.52 27.85
CA ALA A 202 -83.36 58.47 28.81
C ALA A 202 -83.05 57.03 29.24
N GLU A 203 -84.09 56.23 29.50
CA GLU A 203 -83.96 54.81 29.86
C GLU A 203 -83.37 53.99 28.71
N LYS A 204 -83.80 54.26 27.46
CA LYS A 204 -83.23 53.66 26.26
C LYS A 204 -81.76 54.07 26.08
N ASN A 205 -81.44 55.35 26.21
CA ASN A 205 -80.07 55.83 26.09
C ASN A 205 -79.14 55.20 27.15
N ARG A 206 -79.62 55.10 28.40
CA ARG A 206 -78.91 54.42 29.49
C ARG A 206 -78.63 52.96 29.15
N LYS A 207 -79.62 52.24 28.64
CA LYS A 207 -79.48 50.84 28.25
C LYS A 207 -78.54 50.66 27.04
N ASP A 208 -78.69 51.48 26.02
CA ASP A 208 -77.82 51.46 24.83
C ASP A 208 -76.36 51.76 25.21
N ALA A 209 -76.12 52.67 26.18
CA ALA A 209 -74.80 52.95 26.71
C ALA A 209 -74.23 51.76 27.51
N GLU A 210 -75.03 51.16 28.41
CA GLU A 210 -74.65 49.95 29.15
C GLU A 210 -74.28 48.80 28.20
N ASP A 211 -75.12 48.50 27.21
CA ASP A 211 -74.91 47.44 26.22
C ASP A 211 -73.64 47.73 25.37
N TRP A 212 -73.40 48.99 25.00
CA TRP A 212 -72.18 49.40 24.30
C TRP A 212 -70.93 49.21 25.16
N PHE A 213 -70.98 49.59 26.44
CA PHE A 213 -69.87 49.37 27.38
C PHE A 213 -69.60 47.88 27.60
N PHE A 214 -70.64 47.05 27.74
CA PHE A 214 -70.48 45.60 27.87
C PHE A 214 -69.83 45.01 26.62
N THR A 215 -70.32 45.36 25.44
CA THR A 215 -69.77 44.88 24.17
C THR A 215 -68.30 45.25 24.02
N LYS A 216 -67.93 46.52 24.32
CA LYS A 216 -66.53 46.96 24.24
C LYS A 216 -65.63 46.29 25.28
N THR A 217 -66.14 46.05 26.48
CA THR A 217 -65.40 45.36 27.54
C THR A 217 -65.18 43.88 27.18
N GLU A 218 -66.17 43.22 26.58
CA GLU A 218 -66.07 41.84 26.12
C GLU A 218 -65.07 41.71 24.96
N GLU A 219 -65.12 42.62 23.99
CA GLU A 219 -64.17 42.68 22.87
C GLU A 219 -62.73 42.87 23.37
N LEU A 220 -62.52 43.83 24.29
CA LEU A 220 -61.19 44.06 24.89
C LEU A 220 -60.70 42.84 25.68
N ASN A 221 -61.56 42.21 26.48
CA ASN A 221 -61.20 40.99 27.21
C ASN A 221 -60.82 39.84 26.27
N ARG A 222 -61.55 39.69 25.15
CA ARG A 222 -61.23 38.70 24.13
C ARG A 222 -59.88 38.98 23.49
N GLU A 223 -59.59 40.23 23.14
CA GLU A 223 -58.30 40.62 22.56
C GLU A 223 -57.14 40.42 23.55
N VAL A 224 -57.34 40.75 24.83
CA VAL A 224 -56.34 40.49 25.88
C VAL A 224 -56.08 39.00 26.04
N ALA A 225 -57.12 38.16 26.00
CA ALA A 225 -56.97 36.71 26.07
C ALA A 225 -56.17 36.17 24.87
N THR A 226 -56.51 36.58 23.64
CA THR A 226 -55.78 36.15 22.43
C THR A 226 -54.32 36.64 22.44
N ASN A 227 -54.08 37.89 22.84
CA ASN A 227 -52.72 38.42 22.95
C ASN A 227 -51.91 37.69 24.04
N SER A 228 -52.54 37.34 25.16
CA SER A 228 -51.90 36.55 26.21
C SER A 228 -51.52 35.15 25.73
N GLU A 229 -52.40 34.50 24.96
CA GLU A 229 -52.11 33.19 24.35
C GLU A 229 -50.95 33.27 23.35
N LEU A 230 -50.94 34.28 22.47
CA LEU A 230 -49.85 34.50 21.50
C LEU A 230 -48.51 34.79 22.18
N VAL A 231 -48.51 35.58 23.26
CA VAL A 231 -47.30 35.83 24.04
C VAL A 231 -46.82 34.54 24.72
N GLN A 232 -47.74 33.71 25.22
CA GLN A 232 -47.39 32.46 25.87
C GLN A 232 -46.85 31.42 24.89
N SER A 233 -47.44 31.31 23.69
CA SER A 233 -46.96 30.42 22.63
C SER A 233 -45.58 30.87 22.10
N GLY A 234 -45.38 32.17 21.89
CA GLY A 234 -44.07 32.71 21.51
C GLY A 234 -43.00 32.44 22.57
N LYS A 235 -43.34 32.55 23.87
CA LYS A 235 -42.42 32.19 24.96
C LYS A 235 -42.06 30.71 24.97
N SER A 236 -43.01 29.80 24.71
CA SER A 236 -42.71 28.37 24.60
C SER A 236 -41.82 28.07 23.39
N GLU A 237 -42.10 28.68 22.23
CA GLU A 237 -41.28 28.50 21.02
C GLU A 237 -39.85 29.00 21.24
N ILE A 238 -39.66 30.18 21.84
CA ILE A 238 -38.32 30.68 22.21
C ILE A 238 -37.61 29.71 23.16
N SER A 239 -38.34 29.12 24.12
CA SER A 239 -37.76 28.18 25.08
C SER A 239 -37.36 26.85 24.42
N GLU A 240 -38.14 26.37 23.46
CA GLU A 240 -37.84 25.19 22.66
C GLU A 240 -36.63 25.44 21.75
N LEU A 241 -36.59 26.56 21.03
CA LEU A 241 -35.45 26.96 20.20
C LEU A 241 -34.17 27.10 21.02
N ARG A 242 -34.24 27.63 22.25
CA ARG A 242 -33.08 27.68 23.15
C ARG A 242 -32.59 26.28 23.52
N ARG A 243 -33.50 25.33 23.78
CA ARG A 243 -33.13 23.93 24.07
C ARG A 243 -32.52 23.24 22.86
N THR A 244 -33.06 23.47 21.66
CA THR A 244 -32.49 22.87 20.44
C THR A 244 -31.09 23.41 20.16
N VAL A 245 -30.86 24.72 20.32
CA VAL A 245 -29.52 25.32 20.21
C VAL A 245 -28.55 24.69 21.21
N GLN A 246 -28.92 24.58 22.48
CA GLN A 246 -28.07 23.94 23.49
C GLN A 246 -27.76 22.48 23.17
N ASN A 247 -28.74 21.71 22.69
CA ASN A 247 -28.51 20.33 22.27
C ASN A 247 -27.56 20.23 21.08
N LEU A 248 -27.71 21.11 20.09
CA LEU A 248 -26.81 21.17 18.92
C LEU A 248 -25.39 21.60 19.32
N GLU A 249 -25.24 22.52 20.27
CA GLU A 249 -23.94 22.91 20.83
C GLU A 249 -23.26 21.73 21.53
N ILE A 250 -24.00 20.96 22.34
CA ILE A 250 -23.48 19.75 23.00
C ILE A 250 -23.06 18.71 21.97
N GLU A 251 -23.89 18.47 20.95
CA GLU A 251 -23.56 17.54 19.87
C GLU A 251 -22.32 18.00 19.12
N LEU A 252 -22.20 19.28 18.81
CA LEU A 252 -21.00 19.85 18.18
C LEU A 252 -19.75 19.61 19.03
N GLN A 253 -19.81 19.85 20.35
CA GLN A 253 -18.68 19.58 21.24
C GLN A 253 -18.34 18.09 21.32
N SER A 254 -19.34 17.22 21.34
CA SER A 254 -19.17 15.77 21.29
C SER A 254 -18.44 15.34 20.02
N GLN A 255 -18.89 15.82 18.85
CA GLN A 255 -18.27 15.52 17.56
C GLN A 255 -16.83 16.06 17.46
N LEU A 256 -16.57 17.26 17.97
CA LEU A 256 -15.20 17.80 18.05
C LEU A 256 -14.29 16.93 18.93
N SER A 257 -14.80 16.46 20.07
CA SER A 257 -14.05 15.56 20.95
C SER A 257 -13.77 14.21 20.29
N MET A 258 -14.75 13.65 19.58
CA MET A 258 -14.61 12.41 18.83
C MET A 258 -13.59 12.55 17.71
N LYS A 259 -13.66 13.64 16.92
CA LYS A 259 -12.68 13.97 15.89
C LYS A 259 -11.27 14.00 16.47
N ALA A 260 -11.04 14.77 17.54
CA ALA A 260 -9.73 14.87 18.17
C ALA A 260 -9.21 13.51 18.65
N SER A 261 -10.08 12.66 19.20
CA SER A 261 -9.69 11.30 19.63
C SER A 261 -9.27 10.41 18.45
N LEU A 262 -9.97 10.50 17.32
CA LEU A 262 -9.65 9.74 16.10
C LEU A 262 -8.37 10.23 15.45
N GLU A 263 -8.15 11.56 15.40
CA GLU A 263 -6.90 12.16 14.90
C GLU A 263 -5.70 11.72 15.75
N ASN A 264 -5.83 11.71 17.08
CA ASN A 264 -4.80 11.21 17.98
C ASN A 264 -4.51 9.72 17.79
N SER A 265 -5.56 8.89 17.68
CA SER A 265 -5.39 7.45 17.40
C SER A 265 -4.72 7.21 16.05
N LEU A 266 -5.05 8.01 15.04
CA LEU A 266 -4.42 7.93 13.73
C LEU A 266 -2.93 8.28 13.83
N GLU A 267 -2.59 9.36 14.51
CA GLU A 267 -1.20 9.78 14.68
C GLU A 267 -0.38 8.76 15.49
N GLU A 268 -0.97 8.20 16.55
CA GLU A 268 -0.32 7.14 17.33
C GLU A 268 -0.07 5.90 16.47
N THR A 269 -1.03 5.49 15.64
CA THR A 269 -0.87 4.33 14.75
C THR A 269 0.19 4.58 13.67
N LYS A 270 0.19 5.77 13.06
CA LYS A 270 1.24 6.19 12.13
C LYS A 270 2.61 6.17 12.79
N GLY A 271 2.74 6.78 13.97
CA GLY A 271 3.98 6.79 14.75
C GLY A 271 4.50 5.37 15.03
N ARG A 272 3.61 4.45 15.44
CA ARG A 272 3.95 3.05 15.68
C ARG A 272 4.46 2.36 14.42
N TYR A 273 3.80 2.54 13.28
CA TYR A 273 4.26 1.96 12.01
C TYR A 273 5.56 2.58 11.50
N CYS A 274 5.75 3.89 11.65
CA CYS A 274 7.01 4.55 11.33
C CYS A 274 8.17 3.99 12.17
N MET A 275 7.94 3.76 13.47
CA MET A 275 8.95 3.13 14.33
C MET A 275 9.25 1.69 13.91
N GLN A 276 8.24 0.89 13.58
CA GLN A 276 8.43 -0.48 13.09
C GLN A 276 9.21 -0.51 11.76
N LEU A 277 8.89 0.40 10.84
CA LEU A 277 9.62 0.53 9.58
C LEU A 277 11.08 0.94 9.82
N ALA A 278 11.34 1.87 10.74
CA ALA A 278 12.70 2.26 11.11
C ALA A 278 13.49 1.09 11.70
N GLN A 279 12.88 0.28 12.57
CA GLN A 279 13.51 -0.91 13.15
C GLN A 279 13.83 -1.96 12.07
N ILE A 280 12.91 -2.22 11.14
CA ILE A 280 13.15 -3.13 10.02
C ILE A 280 14.27 -2.61 9.13
N GLN A 281 14.30 -1.30 8.84
CA GLN A 281 15.35 -0.67 8.05
C GLN A 281 16.72 -0.80 8.73
N GLU A 282 16.81 -0.61 10.04
CA GLU A 282 18.03 -0.80 10.82
C GLU A 282 18.52 -2.26 10.76
N LEU A 283 17.61 -3.23 10.89
CA LEU A 283 17.94 -4.65 10.75
C LEU A 283 18.47 -4.97 9.34
N ILE A 284 17.81 -4.45 8.30
CA ILE A 284 18.27 -4.61 6.91
C ILE A 284 19.69 -4.05 6.76
N SER A 285 19.92 -2.81 7.21
CA SER A 285 21.24 -2.18 7.12
C SER A 285 22.33 -2.95 7.87
N ASN A 286 22.03 -3.51 9.05
CA ASN A 286 22.96 -4.35 9.80
C ASN A 286 23.30 -5.65 9.02
N VAL A 287 22.30 -6.32 8.45
CA VAL A 287 22.54 -7.52 7.63
C VAL A 287 23.32 -7.20 6.36
N GLU A 288 23.03 -6.07 5.71
CA GLU A 288 23.79 -5.58 4.55
C GLU A 288 25.27 -5.31 4.90
N GLU A 289 25.53 -4.71 6.07
CA GLU A 289 26.88 -4.47 6.57
C GLU A 289 27.62 -5.79 6.86
N GLN A 290 26.97 -6.74 7.55
CA GLN A 290 27.54 -8.07 7.79
C GLN A 290 27.87 -8.80 6.48
N LEU A 291 26.98 -8.72 5.48
CA LEU A 291 27.24 -9.30 4.15
C LEU A 291 28.41 -8.61 3.45
N ALA A 292 28.54 -7.29 3.56
CA ALA A 292 29.66 -6.55 2.99
C ALA A 292 30.98 -6.93 3.67
N GLN A 293 30.98 -7.07 4.99
CA GLN A 293 32.14 -7.51 5.76
C GLN A 293 32.58 -8.93 5.36
N LEU A 294 31.65 -9.90 5.33
CA LEU A 294 31.96 -11.28 4.92
C LEU A 294 32.51 -11.36 3.49
N ARG A 295 32.01 -10.53 2.57
CA ARG A 295 32.56 -10.44 1.21
C ARG A 295 33.99 -9.93 1.21
N CYS A 296 34.29 -8.91 2.03
CA CYS A 296 35.64 -8.37 2.17
C CYS A 296 36.61 -9.42 2.76
N GLU A 297 36.20 -10.11 3.82
CA GLU A 297 36.97 -11.19 4.45
C GLU A 297 37.23 -12.34 3.47
N MET A 298 36.22 -12.74 2.69
CA MET A 298 36.36 -13.79 1.67
C MET A 298 37.36 -13.39 0.57
N GLU A 299 37.32 -12.14 0.09
CA GLU A 299 38.27 -11.65 -0.90
C GLU A 299 39.70 -11.61 -0.34
N GLN A 300 39.85 -11.19 0.93
CA GLN A 300 41.14 -11.23 1.60
C GLN A 300 41.68 -12.67 1.73
N GLN A 301 40.86 -13.62 2.17
CA GLN A 301 41.24 -15.04 2.26
C GLN A 301 41.61 -15.62 0.89
N ASN A 302 40.89 -15.26 -0.17
CA ASN A 302 41.20 -15.67 -1.53
C ASN A 302 42.59 -15.14 -1.95
N GLN A 303 42.91 -13.90 -1.62
CA GLN A 303 44.22 -13.31 -1.90
C GLN A 303 45.34 -14.00 -1.11
N GLU A 304 45.14 -14.26 0.19
CA GLU A 304 46.10 -15.02 1.02
C GLU A 304 46.32 -16.44 0.48
N TYR A 305 45.25 -17.11 0.04
CA TYR A 305 45.33 -18.43 -0.58
C TYR A 305 46.12 -18.42 -1.89
N LYS A 306 45.95 -17.40 -2.75
CA LYS A 306 46.74 -17.24 -3.97
C LYS A 306 48.24 -17.08 -3.66
N ILE A 307 48.58 -16.28 -2.65
CA ILE A 307 49.98 -16.10 -2.23
C ILE A 307 50.55 -17.42 -1.71
N LEU A 308 49.81 -18.15 -0.88
CA LEU A 308 50.26 -19.44 -0.36
C LEU A 308 50.45 -20.47 -1.48
N LEU A 309 49.57 -20.48 -2.47
CA LEU A 309 49.69 -21.33 -3.65
C LEU A 309 50.96 -21.02 -4.44
N ASP A 310 51.30 -19.74 -4.65
CA ASP A 310 52.53 -19.31 -5.33
C ASP A 310 53.80 -19.73 -4.57
N VAL A 311 53.79 -19.60 -3.24
CA VAL A 311 54.90 -20.09 -2.40
C VAL A 311 55.02 -21.61 -2.51
N LYS A 312 53.90 -22.33 -2.47
CA LYS A 312 53.86 -23.79 -2.58
C LYS A 312 54.39 -24.26 -3.93
N THR A 313 53.99 -23.64 -5.04
CA THR A 313 54.51 -23.98 -6.38
C THR A 313 56.01 -23.71 -6.49
N ARG A 314 56.51 -22.60 -5.91
CA ARG A 314 57.95 -22.32 -5.85
C ARG A 314 58.72 -23.38 -5.04
N LEU A 315 58.23 -23.75 -3.86
CA LEU A 315 58.85 -24.80 -3.04
C LEU A 315 58.83 -26.16 -3.74
N GLU A 316 57.77 -26.50 -4.47
CA GLU A 316 57.73 -27.73 -5.27
C GLU A 316 58.79 -27.74 -6.37
N GLN A 317 59.02 -26.58 -7.02
CA GLN A 317 60.12 -26.43 -7.99
C GLN A 317 61.48 -26.63 -7.32
N GLU A 318 61.72 -26.02 -6.15
CA GLU A 318 62.95 -26.21 -5.38
C GLU A 318 63.15 -27.68 -4.96
N ILE A 319 62.11 -28.37 -4.48
CA ILE A 319 62.19 -29.79 -4.16
C ILE A 319 62.52 -30.62 -5.40
N ALA A 320 61.94 -30.28 -6.56
CA ALA A 320 62.24 -30.97 -7.81
C ALA A 320 63.71 -30.77 -8.23
N THR A 321 64.26 -29.56 -8.09
CA THR A 321 65.69 -29.32 -8.36
C THR A 321 66.59 -30.02 -7.35
N TYR A 322 66.25 -30.03 -6.06
CA TYR A 322 66.98 -30.79 -5.05
C TYR A 322 66.97 -32.30 -5.34
N ARG A 323 65.83 -32.87 -5.74
CA ARG A 323 65.74 -34.29 -6.17
C ARG A 323 66.64 -34.57 -7.37
N ARG A 324 66.62 -33.69 -8.38
CA ARG A 324 67.48 -33.80 -9.57
C ARG A 324 68.98 -33.80 -9.23
N LEU A 325 69.40 -32.93 -8.32
CA LEU A 325 70.78 -32.87 -7.81
C LEU A 325 71.18 -34.15 -7.07
N LEU A 326 70.28 -34.68 -6.24
CA LEU A 326 70.46 -35.93 -5.48
C LEU A 326 70.47 -37.19 -6.37
N GLU A 327 69.68 -37.20 -7.44
CA GLU A 327 69.63 -38.29 -8.44
C GLU A 327 70.82 -38.26 -9.42
N GLY A 328 71.73 -37.29 -9.29
CA GLY A 328 73.01 -37.26 -10.00
C GLY A 328 72.94 -36.76 -11.44
N GLU A 329 71.84 -36.13 -11.88
CA GLU A 329 71.77 -35.58 -13.25
C GLU A 329 72.78 -34.43 -13.48
N ASP A 330 73.18 -33.71 -12.42
CA ASP A 330 74.23 -32.68 -12.49
C ASP A 330 75.66 -33.22 -12.22
N ALA A 331 75.82 -34.50 -11.91
CA ALA A 331 77.14 -35.16 -11.82
C ALA A 331 77.77 -35.40 -13.20
N HIS A 332 77.05 -35.08 -14.29
CA HIS A 332 77.58 -35.04 -15.65
C HIS A 332 78.27 -33.71 -16.00
N ARG A 333 78.79 -32.97 -15.03
CA ARG A 333 79.69 -31.86 -15.28
C ARG A 333 81.01 -32.42 -15.85
N GLN A 334 81.17 -32.38 -17.17
CA GLN A 334 82.47 -32.62 -17.82
C GLN A 334 83.48 -31.61 -17.27
N ILE A 335 84.33 -32.04 -16.33
CA ILE A 335 85.48 -31.24 -15.90
C ILE A 335 86.51 -31.34 -17.03
N ARG A 336 86.58 -30.29 -17.85
CA ARG A 336 87.67 -30.12 -18.83
C ARG A 336 88.87 -29.52 -18.10
N THR A 337 89.89 -30.33 -17.88
CA THR A 337 91.15 -29.84 -17.30
C THR A 337 92.08 -29.50 -18.46
N LYS A 338 92.39 -28.20 -18.62
CA LYS A 338 93.44 -27.75 -19.54
C LYS A 338 94.75 -27.70 -18.76
N VAL A 339 95.66 -28.62 -19.06
CA VAL A 339 97.03 -28.57 -18.55
C VAL A 339 97.85 -27.77 -19.56
N MET A 340 98.51 -26.72 -19.08
CA MET A 340 99.36 -25.84 -19.87
C MET A 340 100.81 -26.03 -19.43
N ASP A 341 101.63 -26.61 -20.30
CA ASP A 341 103.07 -26.70 -20.06
C ASP A 341 103.75 -25.42 -20.55
N VAL A 342 104.38 -24.71 -19.63
CA VAL A 342 105.09 -23.46 -19.87
C VAL A 342 106.59 -23.71 -19.68
N HIS A 343 107.38 -23.48 -20.74
CA HIS A 343 108.84 -23.41 -20.67
C HIS A 343 109.28 -22.07 -21.26
N ASP A 344 110.06 -21.30 -20.50
CA ASP A 344 110.54 -19.95 -20.86
C ASP A 344 109.46 -18.94 -21.30
N GLY A 345 108.37 -18.87 -20.54
CA GLY A 345 107.37 -17.79 -20.69
C GLY A 345 106.50 -17.84 -21.95
N LYS A 346 106.62 -18.88 -22.79
CA LYS A 346 105.68 -19.18 -23.88
C LYS A 346 105.03 -20.54 -23.68
N VAL A 347 103.71 -20.60 -23.90
CA VAL A 347 102.92 -21.85 -23.85
C VAL A 347 103.29 -22.68 -25.08
N VAL A 348 103.93 -23.83 -24.89
CA VAL A 348 104.43 -24.67 -26.00
C VAL A 348 103.46 -25.82 -26.35
N SER A 349 102.54 -26.18 -25.46
CA SER A 349 101.48 -27.16 -25.76
C SER A 349 100.27 -26.96 -24.84
N THR A 350 99.05 -27.12 -25.38
CA THR A 350 97.79 -27.15 -24.62
C THR A 350 97.15 -28.51 -24.85
N HIS A 351 97.05 -29.34 -23.81
CA HIS A 351 96.33 -30.61 -23.89
C HIS A 351 95.04 -30.52 -23.08
N GLU A 352 93.91 -30.79 -23.74
CA GLU A 352 92.57 -30.78 -23.12
C GLU A 352 92.19 -32.22 -22.80
N GLN A 353 92.19 -32.57 -21.50
CA GLN A 353 91.77 -33.90 -21.05
C GLN A 353 90.36 -33.83 -20.46
N VAL A 354 89.45 -34.60 -21.06
CA VAL A 354 88.06 -34.75 -20.62
C VAL A 354 88.00 -35.93 -19.66
N LEU A 355 87.99 -35.66 -18.36
CA LEU A 355 87.75 -36.69 -17.36
C LEU A 355 86.24 -36.89 -17.20
N ARG A 356 85.75 -38.04 -17.65
CA ARG A 356 84.40 -38.52 -17.34
C ARG A 356 84.46 -39.23 -15.99
N THR A 357 84.01 -38.57 -14.93
CA THR A 357 83.77 -39.23 -13.64
C THR A 357 82.58 -40.19 -13.80
N LYS A 358 82.85 -41.50 -13.72
CA LYS A 358 81.80 -42.50 -13.47
C LYS A 358 81.70 -42.70 -11.96
N ASN A 359 80.77 -41.97 -11.35
CA ASN A 359 79.81 -42.41 -10.34
C ASN A 359 79.28 -41.19 -9.60
#